data_AF-A0A958GKV3-F1
#
_entry.id   AF-A0A958GKV3-F1
#
_cell.length_a   1.000
_cell.length_b   1.000
_cell.length_c   1.000
_cell.angle_alpha   90.00
_cell.angle_beta   90.00
_cell.angle_gamma   90.00
#
_symmetry.space_group_name_H-M   'P 1'
#
loop_
_entity.id
_entity.type
_entity.pdbx_description
1 polymer ?
#
loop_
_entity_poly.entity_id
_entity_poly.type
_entity_poly.pdbx_seq_one_letter_code
_entity_poly.pdbx_strand_id
1 'polypeptide(L)' 'IATFTWVRPRKMQGQNLADYPNIQRWYNTIKVRPAVQAGLSVMADSKRWEAKPDTEAWTSMFSNAPPSSQTEG' A
#
# COMPACT_ATOMS: atom_id res chain seq x y z
N ILE A 1 11.53 -2.06 13.40
CA ILE A 1 10.46 -1.05 13.17
C ILE A 1 9.51 -1.64 12.14
N ALA A 2 8.61 -2.52 12.59
CA ALA A 2 7.72 -3.26 11.68
C ALA A 2 6.35 -2.60 11.49
N THR A 3 5.91 -1.76 12.43
CA THR A 3 4.56 -1.17 12.45
C THR A 3 4.45 0.20 11.77
N PHE A 4 5.56 0.91 11.54
CA PHE A 4 5.53 2.23 10.91
C PHE A 4 4.90 2.21 9.50
N THR A 5 5.22 1.18 8.72
CA THR A 5 4.71 1.01 7.35
C THR A 5 3.19 0.80 7.34
N TRP A 6 2.64 0.09 8.32
CA TRP A 6 1.20 -0.13 8.48
C TRP A 6 0.43 1.12 8.94
N VAL A 7 1.07 2.00 9.72
CA VAL A 7 0.48 3.27 10.18
C VAL A 7 0.60 4.38 9.12
N ARG A 8 1.55 4.26 8.18
CA ARG A 8 1.75 5.26 7.12
C ARG A 8 0.48 5.56 6.29
N PRO A 9 -0.28 4.57 5.78
CA PRO A 9 -1.51 4.79 5.02
C PRO A 9 -2.74 5.18 5.85
N ARG A 10 -2.58 5.59 7.12
CA ARG A 10 -3.68 6.04 8.00
C ARG A 10 -4.71 6.98 7.37
N LYS A 11 -4.26 7.90 6.50
CA LYS A 11 -5.16 8.86 5.83
C LYS A 11 -6.15 8.13 4.91
N MET A 12 -5.71 7.06 4.24
CA MET A 12 -6.55 6.21 3.40
C MET A 12 -7.48 5.32 4.24
N GLN A 13 -7.11 5.05 5.49
CA GLN A 13 -7.90 4.29 6.46
C GLN A 13 -8.86 5.18 7.26
N GLY A 14 -8.95 6.48 6.96
CA GLY A 14 -9.80 7.43 7.67
C GLY A 14 -9.31 7.78 9.09
N GLN A 15 -8.07 7.46 9.45
CA GLN A 15 -7.53 7.75 10.79
C GLN A 15 -6.71 9.03 10.83
N ASN A 16 -7.04 9.90 11.79
CA ASN A 16 -6.28 11.11 12.10
C ASN A 16 -5.38 10.87 13.32
N LEU A 17 -4.08 11.18 13.20
CA LEU A 17 -3.16 11.05 14.33
C LEU A 17 -3.29 12.18 15.34
N ALA A 18 -3.96 13.28 15.00
CA ALA A 18 -4.23 14.35 15.96
C ALA A 18 -5.02 13.85 17.17
N ASP A 19 -5.85 12.83 16.99
CA ASP A 19 -6.66 12.20 18.03
C ASP A 19 -5.80 11.36 19.01
N TYR A 20 -4.56 11.06 18.63
CA TYR A 20 -3.64 10.18 19.37
C TYR A 20 -2.26 10.84 19.54
N PRO A 21 -2.09 11.79 20.50
CA PRO A 21 -0.88 12.62 20.61
C PRO A 21 0.41 11.81 20.81
N ASN A 22 0.34 10.71 21.57
CA ASN A 22 1.48 9.82 21.78
C ASN A 22 1.91 9.10 20.49
N ILE A 23 0.93 8.66 19.68
CA ILE A 23 1.18 8.00 18.41
C ILE A 23 1.70 9.01 17.39
N GLN A 24 1.15 10.22 17.35
CA GLN A 24 1.64 11.32 16.51
C GLN A 24 3.10 11.65 16.80
N ARG A 25 3.48 11.79 18.08
CA ARG A 25 4.87 12.02 18.50
C ARG A 25 5.77 10.88 18.02
N TRP A 26 5.43 9.64 18.35
CA TRP A 26 6.19 8.47 17.92
C TRP A 26 6.34 8.40 16.39
N TYR A 27 5.25 8.61 15.64
CA TYR A 27 5.24 8.58 14.19
C TYR A 27 6.18 9.62 13.59
N ASN A 28 6.15 10.86 14.11
CA ASN A 28 7.04 11.92 13.67
C ASN A 28 8.51 11.61 13.96
N THR A 29 8.82 11.07 15.15
CA THR A 29 10.18 10.66 15.51
C THR A 29 10.70 9.50 14.66
N ILE A 30 9.85 8.55 14.29
CA ILE A 30 10.25 7.43 13.43
C ILE A 30 10.44 7.89 11.98
N LYS A 31 9.53 8.74 11.49
CA LYS A 31 9.54 9.24 10.11
C LYS A 31 10.87 9.91 9.76
N VAL A 32 11.49 10.67 10.66
CA VAL A 32 12.72 11.42 10.37
C VAL A 32 14.00 10.59 10.37
N ARG A 33 13.96 9.30 10.72
CA ARG A 33 15.17 8.47 10.83
C ARG A 33 15.77 8.20 9.43
N PRO A 34 17.09 8.34 9.24
CA PRO A 34 17.73 8.13 7.93
C PRO A 34 17.42 6.77 7.29
N ALA A 35 17.46 5.69 8.08
CA ALA A 35 17.13 4.35 7.60
C ALA A 35 15.66 4.20 7.17
N VAL A 36 14.73 4.93 7.82
CA VAL A 36 13.31 4.92 7.44
C VAL A 36 13.10 5.69 6.15
N GLN A 37 13.76 6.84 5.99
CA GLN A 37 13.73 7.61 4.75
C GLN A 37 14.31 6.82 3.57
N ALA A 38 15.46 6.15 3.77
CA ALA A 38 16.05 5.27 2.77
C ALA A 38 15.10 4.11 2.39
N GLY A 39 14.45 3.48 3.35
CA GLY A 39 13.46 2.42 3.06
C GLY A 39 12.23 2.94 2.30
N LEU A 40 11.81 4.18 2.54
CA LEU A 40 10.70 4.81 1.81
C LEU A 40 11.08 5.23 0.39
N SER A 41 12.34 5.61 0.15
CA SER A 41 12.80 6.02 -1.19
C SER A 41 12.97 4.83 -2.14
N VAL A 42 13.22 3.62 -1.63
CA VAL A 42 13.40 2.40 -2.46
C VAL A 42 12.21 2.15 -3.39
N MET A 43 10.98 2.48 -2.97
CA MET A 43 9.78 2.33 -3.80
C MET A 43 9.18 3.65 -4.27
N ALA A 44 9.93 4.75 -4.24
CA ALA A 44 9.46 6.04 -4.74
C ALA A 44 9.23 6.00 -6.26
N ASP A 45 10.09 5.27 -6.98
CA ASP A 45 10.07 5.15 -8.44
C ASP A 45 9.37 3.87 -8.93
N SER A 46 8.76 3.10 -8.02
CA SER A 46 8.06 1.87 -8.39
C SER A 46 6.85 2.19 -9.27
N LYS A 47 6.77 1.55 -10.43
CA LYS A 47 5.61 1.58 -11.32
C LYS A 47 4.33 1.36 -10.52
N ARG A 48 3.33 2.20 -10.78
CA ARG A 48 1.98 1.99 -10.24
C ARG A 48 1.45 0.66 -10.80
N TRP A 49 0.75 -0.07 -9.96
CA TRP A 49 0.08 -1.30 -10.34
C TRP A 49 -0.97 -1.00 -11.43
N GLU A 50 -0.74 -1.52 -12.64
CA GLU A 50 -1.60 -1.33 -13.82
C GLU A 50 -2.32 -2.60 -14.26
N ALA A 51 -2.06 -3.74 -13.60
CA ALA A 51 -2.71 -5.00 -13.92
C ALA A 51 -4.18 -4.97 -13.48
N LYS A 52 -5.04 -4.69 -14.47
CA LYS A 52 -6.49 -4.76 -14.40
C LYS A 52 -6.98 -6.11 -14.92
N PRO A 53 -8.18 -6.57 -14.52
CA PRO A 53 -8.85 -7.67 -15.21
C PRO A 53 -8.75 -7.47 -16.73
N ASP A 54 -8.46 -8.54 -17.46
CA ASP A 54 -8.26 -8.59 -18.92
C ASP A 54 -6.93 -8.07 -19.47
N THR A 55 -5.98 -7.65 -18.62
CA THR A 55 -4.61 -7.36 -19.06
C THR A 55 -3.73 -8.61 -19.05
N GLU A 56 -2.76 -8.70 -19.95
CA GLU A 56 -1.79 -9.81 -20.00
C GLU A 56 -1.05 -10.00 -18.67
N ALA A 57 -0.75 -8.89 -17.97
CA ALA A 57 -0.13 -8.90 -16.65
C ALA A 57 -1.06 -9.47 -15.55
N TRP A 58 -2.37 -9.22 -15.63
CA TRP A 58 -3.37 -9.80 -14.73
C TRP A 58 -3.58 -11.28 -15.02
N THR A 59 -3.72 -11.66 -16.30
CA THR A 59 -3.79 -13.06 -16.71
C THR A 59 -2.57 -13.83 -16.21
N SER A 60 -1.36 -13.32 -16.41
CA SER A 60 -0.13 -13.95 -15.93
C SER A 60 -0.08 -14.21 -14.42
N MET A 61 -0.78 -13.40 -13.61
CA MET A 61 -0.82 -13.56 -12.14
C MET A 61 -2.02 -14.37 -11.64
N PHE A 62 -3.13 -14.40 -12.39
CA PHE A 62 -4.40 -14.98 -11.98
C PHE A 62 -4.92 -16.10 -12.91
N SER A 63 -4.10 -16.62 -13.84
CA SER A 63 -4.52 -17.63 -14.86
C SER A 63 -4.88 -19.03 -14.32
N ASN A 64 -5.17 -19.15 -13.02
CA ASN A 64 -5.87 -20.32 -12.47
C ASN A 64 -7.26 -19.96 -11.91
N ALA A 65 -7.84 -18.83 -12.35
CA ALA A 65 -9.22 -18.49 -12.04
C ALA A 65 -10.17 -19.36 -12.87
N PRO A 66 -11.20 -19.98 -12.26
CA PRO A 66 -12.24 -20.68 -13.02
C PRO A 66 -12.90 -19.71 -14.00
N PRO A 67 -13.35 -20.16 -15.19
CA PRO A 67 -13.88 -19.28 -16.21
C PRO A 67 -15.07 -18.50 -15.64
N SER A 68 -14.95 -17.17 -15.63
CA SER A 68 -16.06 -16.27 -15.31
C SER A 68 -17.18 -16.55 -16.31
N SER A 69 -18.27 -17.07 -15.79
CA SER A 69 -19.50 -17.32 -16.53
C SER A 69 -19.96 -16.01 -17.15
N GLN A 70 -19.74 -15.85 -18.46
CA GLN A 70 -20.55 -14.93 -19.25
C GLN A 70 -21.97 -15.48 -19.20
N THR A 71 -22.81 -14.87 -18.36
CA THR A 71 -24.26 -14.99 -18.44
C THR A 71 -24.75 -13.58 -18.65
N GLU A 72 -25.25 -13.31 -19.85
CA GLU A 72 -26.39 -12.41 -20.07
C GLU A 72 -26.81 -12.55 -21.54
N GLY A 73 -28.04 -13.05 -21.71
CA GLY A 73 -28.82 -12.90 -22.95
C GLY A 73 -29.74 -11.70 -22.85
#